data_AF-A0A972Y8C9-F1
#
_entry.id   AF-A0A972Y8C9-F1
#
_cell.length_a   1.000
_cell.length_b   1.000
_cell.length_c   1.000
_cell.angle_alpha   90.00
_cell.angle_beta   90.00
_cell.angle_gamma   90.00
#
_symmetry.space_group_name_H-M   'P 1'
#
loop_
_entity.id
_entity.type
_entity.pdbx_description
1 polymer ?
#
loop_
_entity_poly.entity_id
_entity_poly.type
_entity_poly.pdbx_seq_one_letter_code
_entity_poly.pdbx_strand_id
1 'polypeptide(L)'
;MSKDDFFIGWAEPPKVDRRFFLGTGLGLMAGTAATAAGVAALQRPVGPGDWNMGEIREWRGIATAEPYGMLRTLDLDGTPRTALLGCQGKCGVSAKIGALAGKPVIVKGSLIQRGPHTMIAVVDGLDWIREDTGGTIGDLAFPSPEPLFEATLNGEILDSKCWFGAMRPSEGKVHKSCASLCIRGGIPPAFYVKDRKDQKALIIMTPGGYGHNKDLLPFVADPVAITGQIQRFGDLFLLDAPVSAINRI
;
A
#
# COMPACT_ATOMS: atom_id res chain seq x y z
N MET A 1 27.46 -65.80 -18.24
CA MET A 1 27.08 -64.70 -17.33
C MET A 1 27.52 -63.41 -17.97
N SER A 2 26.58 -62.50 -18.24
CA SER A 2 26.92 -61.14 -18.69
C SER A 2 27.81 -60.49 -17.63
N LYS A 3 28.94 -59.89 -18.02
CA LYS A 3 29.69 -58.99 -17.15
C LYS A 3 29.01 -57.63 -17.25
N ASP A 4 27.98 -57.43 -16.45
CA ASP A 4 27.37 -56.11 -16.35
C ASP A 4 28.30 -55.25 -15.48
N ASP A 5 28.88 -54.21 -16.08
CA ASP A 5 29.71 -53.24 -15.37
C ASP A 5 28.87 -52.52 -14.31
N PHE A 6 29.38 -52.47 -13.08
CA PHE A 6 28.68 -51.88 -11.93
C PHE A 6 29.57 -50.83 -11.25
N PHE A 7 28.99 -49.69 -10.90
CA PHE A 7 29.71 -48.57 -10.28
C PHE A 7 30.11 -48.85 -8.83
N ILE A 8 31.41 -48.75 -8.51
CA ILE A 8 32.00 -49.07 -7.20
C ILE A 8 32.45 -47.84 -6.39
N GLY A 9 32.10 -46.61 -6.81
CA GLY A 9 32.31 -45.39 -6.03
C GLY A 9 33.70 -44.75 -6.11
N TRP A 10 34.78 -45.53 -6.22
CA TRP A 10 36.18 -45.05 -6.27
C TRP A 10 36.87 -45.20 -7.64
N ALA A 11 36.27 -45.94 -8.57
CA ALA A 11 36.75 -46.11 -9.93
C ALA A 11 35.97 -45.21 -10.91
N GLU A 12 36.48 -45.05 -12.14
CA GLU A 12 35.77 -44.30 -13.18
C GLU A 12 34.37 -44.91 -13.43
N PRO A 13 33.31 -44.10 -13.54
CA PRO A 13 31.97 -44.62 -13.80
C PRO A 13 31.90 -45.29 -15.18
N PRO A 14 31.23 -46.45 -15.29
CA PRO A 14 30.86 -47.02 -16.57
C PRO A 14 30.18 -45.97 -17.46
N LYS A 15 30.41 -46.04 -18.78
CA LYS A 15 29.92 -45.03 -19.74
C LYS A 15 28.40 -44.85 -19.69
N VAL A 16 27.66 -45.92 -19.37
CA VAL A 16 26.20 -45.90 -19.21
C VAL A 16 25.80 -45.06 -18.01
N ASP A 17 26.41 -45.31 -16.84
CA ASP A 17 26.17 -44.55 -15.62
C ASP A 17 26.55 -43.08 -15.78
N ARG A 18 27.70 -42.79 -16.40
CA ARG A 18 28.11 -41.41 -16.69
C ARG A 18 27.11 -40.67 -17.58
N ARG A 19 26.61 -41.33 -18.64
CA ARG A 19 25.56 -40.75 -19.51
C ARG A 19 24.26 -40.55 -18.76
N PHE A 20 23.87 -41.50 -17.92
CA PHE A 20 22.69 -41.40 -17.07
C PHE A 20 22.81 -40.24 -16.08
N PHE A 21 23.93 -40.12 -15.36
CA PHE A 21 24.15 -39.03 -14.40
C PHE A 21 24.19 -37.67 -15.08
N LEU A 22 24.88 -37.53 -16.21
CA LEU A 22 24.92 -36.28 -16.97
C LEU A 22 23.56 -35.93 -17.55
N GLY A 23 22.86 -36.89 -18.16
CA GLY A 23 21.53 -36.68 -18.73
C GLY A 23 20.49 -36.34 -17.66
N THR A 24 20.48 -37.08 -16.56
CA THR A 24 19.58 -36.83 -15.42
C THR A 24 19.92 -35.52 -14.73
N GLY A 25 21.20 -35.22 -14.52
CA GLY A 25 21.65 -33.96 -13.91
C GLY A 25 21.29 -32.74 -14.76
N LEU A 26 21.59 -32.78 -16.06
CA LEU A 26 21.18 -31.72 -17.00
C LEU A 26 19.67 -31.62 -17.10
N GLY A 27 18.96 -32.75 -17.12
CA GLY A 27 17.49 -32.80 -17.13
C GLY A 27 16.88 -32.16 -15.87
N LEU A 28 17.41 -32.45 -14.69
CA LEU A 28 16.97 -31.85 -13.42
C LEU A 28 17.28 -30.35 -13.38
N MET A 29 18.45 -29.92 -13.85
CA MET A 29 18.79 -28.49 -13.93
C MET A 29 17.87 -27.76 -14.91
N ALA A 30 17.64 -28.31 -16.10
CA ALA A 30 16.75 -27.74 -17.10
C ALA A 30 15.29 -27.72 -16.61
N GLY A 31 14.81 -28.80 -15.98
CA GLY A 31 13.48 -28.89 -15.40
C GLY A 31 13.26 -27.89 -14.25
N THR A 32 14.27 -27.71 -13.39
CA THR A 32 14.25 -26.70 -12.33
C THR A 32 14.21 -25.29 -12.91
N ALA A 33 15.07 -25.00 -13.89
CA ALA A 33 15.10 -23.70 -14.56
C ALA A 33 13.78 -23.38 -15.28
N ALA A 34 13.21 -24.36 -15.97
CA ALA A 34 11.92 -24.21 -16.65
C ALA A 34 10.78 -23.97 -15.66
N THR A 35 10.77 -24.68 -14.53
CA THR A 35 9.76 -24.49 -13.47
C THR A 35 9.92 -23.11 -12.82
N ALA A 36 11.14 -22.69 -12.52
CA ALA A 36 11.41 -21.36 -11.97
C ALA A 36 10.99 -20.25 -12.94
N ALA A 37 11.31 -20.38 -14.22
CA ALA A 37 10.87 -19.46 -15.26
C ALA A 37 9.34 -19.44 -15.41
N GLY A 38 8.70 -20.61 -15.35
CA GLY A 38 7.24 -20.72 -15.36
C GLY A 38 6.58 -20.03 -14.18
N VAL A 39 7.08 -20.26 -12.96
CA VAL A 39 6.58 -19.58 -11.75
C VAL A 39 6.79 -18.07 -11.85
N ALA A 40 7.99 -17.62 -12.27
CA ALA A 40 8.29 -16.20 -12.44
C ALA A 40 7.37 -15.52 -13.47
N ALA A 41 7.12 -16.18 -14.61
CA ALA A 41 6.21 -15.67 -15.64
C ALA A 41 4.75 -15.58 -15.18
N LEU A 42 4.34 -16.38 -14.19
CA LEU A 42 3.01 -16.35 -13.60
C LEU A 42 2.87 -15.34 -12.44
N GLN A 43 3.97 -14.74 -11.99
CA GLN A 43 3.90 -13.71 -10.94
C GLN A 43 3.28 -12.42 -11.50
N ARG A 44 2.33 -11.85 -10.74
CA ARG A 44 1.70 -10.58 -11.11
C ARG A 44 2.67 -9.41 -10.89
N PRO A 45 2.69 -8.41 -11.80
CA PRO A 45 3.40 -7.17 -11.55
C PRO A 45 2.90 -6.52 -10.26
N VAL A 46 3.84 -6.18 -9.38
CA VAL A 46 3.60 -5.62 -8.04
C VAL A 46 3.13 -4.16 -8.03
N GLY A 47 2.94 -3.58 -9.22
CA GLY A 47 2.56 -2.18 -9.43
C GLY A 47 3.73 -1.18 -9.33
N PRO A 48 3.57 0.05 -9.82
CA PRO A 48 4.65 1.05 -9.91
C PRO A 48 4.88 1.84 -8.61
N GLY A 49 4.24 1.47 -7.49
CA GLY A 49 4.33 2.23 -6.24
C GLY A 49 5.73 2.17 -5.62
N ASP A 50 6.30 3.32 -5.25
CA ASP A 50 7.70 3.42 -4.81
C ASP A 50 7.85 4.19 -3.49
N TRP A 51 8.95 3.91 -2.78
CA TRP A 51 9.35 4.61 -1.57
C TRP A 51 10.86 4.68 -1.42
N ASN A 52 11.43 5.87 -1.60
CA ASN A 52 12.81 6.16 -1.24
C ASN A 52 12.90 6.74 0.18
N MET A 53 13.15 5.88 1.17
CA MET A 53 13.23 6.29 2.58
C MET A 53 14.35 7.30 2.87
N GLY A 54 15.44 7.26 2.09
CA GLY A 54 16.60 8.15 2.28
C GLY A 54 16.39 9.56 1.75
N GLU A 55 15.38 9.76 0.91
CA GLU A 55 15.10 11.05 0.28
C GLU A 55 14.18 11.90 1.15
N ILE A 56 14.77 12.45 2.22
CA ILE A 56 14.04 13.32 3.15
C ILE A 56 13.90 14.72 2.56
N ARG A 57 12.67 15.23 2.49
CA ARG A 57 12.32 16.56 2.01
C ARG A 57 11.44 17.28 3.03
N GLU A 58 11.29 18.59 2.84
CA GLU A 58 10.33 19.43 3.55
C GLU A 58 9.19 19.82 2.61
N TRP A 59 7.95 19.67 3.06
CA TRP A 59 6.74 20.06 2.35
C TRP A 59 6.00 21.14 3.11
N ARG A 60 5.61 22.20 2.41
CA ARG A 60 4.82 23.31 2.94
C ARG A 60 3.36 23.12 2.59
N GLY A 61 2.47 23.39 3.53
CA GLY A 61 1.04 23.25 3.27
C GLY A 61 0.19 23.47 4.51
N ILE A 62 -1.05 22.99 4.44
CA ILE A 62 -1.98 22.97 5.58
C ILE A 62 -2.16 21.53 6.01
N ALA A 63 -2.07 21.28 7.32
CA ALA A 63 -2.33 19.96 7.88
C ALA A 63 -3.76 19.84 8.43
N THR A 64 -4.32 18.64 8.38
CA THR A 64 -5.53 18.25 9.12
C THR A 64 -5.30 16.94 9.86
N ALA A 65 -5.99 16.76 10.98
CA ALA A 65 -6.00 15.50 11.73
C ALA A 65 -7.16 14.57 11.30
N GLU A 66 -8.17 15.12 10.62
CA GLU A 66 -9.44 14.45 10.29
C GLU A 66 -9.67 14.38 8.77
N PRO A 67 -10.23 13.27 8.25
CA PRO A 67 -10.46 11.98 8.94
C PRO A 67 -9.16 11.25 9.33
N TYR A 68 -8.05 11.65 8.71
CA TYR A 68 -6.72 11.14 8.99
C TYR A 68 -5.71 12.27 8.89
N GLY A 69 -4.48 12.02 9.35
CA GLY A 69 -3.37 12.93 9.16
C GLY A 69 -3.13 13.16 7.68
N MET A 70 -3.32 14.38 7.21
CA MET A 70 -3.12 14.76 5.81
C MET A 70 -2.44 16.11 5.72
N LEU A 71 -1.72 16.32 4.62
CA LEU A 71 -1.16 17.59 4.20
C LEU A 71 -1.79 17.98 2.86
N ARG A 72 -2.45 19.12 2.82
CA ARG A 72 -2.80 19.81 1.58
C ARG A 72 -1.59 20.66 1.18
N THR A 73 -1.04 20.43 0.00
CA THR A 73 0.17 21.10 -0.54
C THR A 73 -0.08 21.50 -1.99
N LEU A 74 0.86 22.23 -2.59
CA LEU A 74 0.93 22.48 -4.02
C LEU A 74 1.97 21.56 -4.67
N ASP A 75 1.69 21.11 -5.89
CA ASP A 75 2.67 20.50 -6.78
C ASP A 75 3.53 21.59 -7.46
N LEU A 76 4.57 21.19 -8.21
CA LEU A 76 5.49 22.13 -8.86
C LEU A 76 4.81 23.06 -9.88
N ASP A 77 3.72 22.60 -10.49
CA ASP A 77 2.90 23.37 -11.42
C ASP A 77 1.87 24.28 -10.73
N GLY A 78 1.83 24.28 -9.39
CA GLY A 78 0.86 25.02 -8.58
C GLY A 78 -0.47 24.30 -8.37
N THR A 79 -0.62 23.06 -8.84
CA THR A 79 -1.85 22.28 -8.63
C THR A 79 -1.99 21.84 -7.17
N PRO A 80 -3.12 22.09 -6.50
CA PRO A 80 -3.37 21.58 -5.15
C PRO A 80 -3.45 20.05 -5.09
N ARG A 81 -2.71 19.45 -4.16
CA ARG A 81 -2.62 18.00 -3.94
C ARG A 81 -2.76 17.66 -2.46
N THR A 82 -3.33 16.50 -2.16
CA THR A 82 -3.46 15.96 -0.79
C THR A 82 -2.57 14.75 -0.61
N ALA A 83 -1.62 14.85 0.31
CA ALA A 83 -0.81 13.72 0.76
C ALA A 83 -1.34 13.19 2.09
N LEU A 84 -1.53 11.87 2.18
CA LEU A 84 -1.73 11.23 3.49
C LEU A 84 -0.43 11.34 4.31
N LEU A 85 -0.54 11.37 5.62
CA LEU A 85 0.61 11.40 6.52
C LEU A 85 0.64 10.13 7.37
N GLY A 86 1.82 9.54 7.50
CA GLY A 86 2.08 8.40 8.36
C GLY A 86 3.51 8.42 8.87
N CYS A 87 3.82 7.65 9.91
CA CYS A 87 5.20 7.48 10.35
C CYS A 87 5.98 6.50 9.45
N GLN A 88 7.30 6.40 9.61
CA GLN A 88 8.13 5.37 8.96
C GLN A 88 7.71 3.94 9.35
N GLY A 89 7.21 3.74 10.57
CA GLY A 89 6.67 2.47 11.08
C GLY A 89 5.21 2.19 10.73
N LYS A 90 4.50 1.53 11.65
CA LYS A 90 3.07 1.15 11.53
C LYS A 90 2.20 2.05 12.41
N CYS A 91 2.26 3.36 12.18
CA CYS A 91 1.55 4.38 12.96
C CYS A 91 1.05 5.54 12.09
N GLY A 92 -0.15 6.02 12.39
CA GLY A 92 -0.69 7.29 11.94
C GLY A 92 -0.15 8.44 12.78
N VAL A 93 -0.44 9.67 12.34
CA VAL A 93 0.11 10.90 12.94
C VAL A 93 -0.94 11.93 13.35
N SER A 94 -2.24 11.66 13.15
CA SER A 94 -3.33 12.59 13.44
C SER A 94 -3.25 13.23 14.82
N ALA A 95 -2.96 12.44 15.87
CA ALA A 95 -2.90 12.92 17.24
C ALA A 95 -1.86 14.03 17.47
N LYS A 96 -0.78 14.05 16.70
CA LYS A 96 0.27 15.08 16.79
C LYS A 96 -0.04 16.33 15.96
N ILE A 97 -0.99 16.26 15.01
CA ILE A 97 -1.37 17.42 14.19
C ILE A 97 -2.24 18.39 14.99
N GLY A 98 -3.12 17.89 15.87
CA GLY A 98 -4.04 18.65 16.74
C GLY A 98 -3.99 20.18 16.68
N ALA A 99 -3.05 20.81 17.40
CA ALA A 99 -2.94 22.27 17.53
C ALA A 99 -2.43 23.01 16.26
N LEU A 100 -1.90 22.27 15.29
CA LEU A 100 -1.42 22.75 13.99
C LEU A 100 -2.44 22.49 12.87
N ALA A 101 -3.58 21.85 13.16
CA ALA A 101 -4.63 21.63 12.18
C ALA A 101 -5.15 22.99 11.64
N GLY A 102 -5.28 23.09 10.31
CA GLY A 102 -5.71 24.31 9.63
C GLY A 102 -4.66 25.42 9.53
N LYS A 103 -3.48 25.26 10.16
CA LYS A 103 -2.40 26.24 10.10
C LYS A 103 -1.42 25.95 8.96
N PRO A 104 -0.68 26.98 8.49
CA PRO A 104 0.55 26.78 7.73
C PRO A 104 1.54 25.92 8.50
N VAL A 105 2.00 24.85 7.87
CA VAL A 105 2.99 23.94 8.45
C VAL A 105 4.07 23.57 7.44
N ILE A 106 5.20 23.18 8.00
CA ILE A 106 6.26 22.45 7.30
C ILE A 106 6.31 21.04 7.86
N VAL A 107 6.17 20.06 6.97
CA VAL A 107 6.26 18.62 7.26
C VAL A 107 7.56 18.08 6.69
N LYS A 108 8.28 17.28 7.48
CA LYS A 108 9.55 16.64 7.10
C LYS A 108 9.42 15.12 7.07
N GLY A 109 9.92 14.48 6.02
CA GLY A 109 9.70 13.06 5.76
C GLY A 109 10.18 12.62 4.39
N SER A 110 9.77 11.43 3.94
CA SER A 110 10.04 10.84 2.62
C SER A 110 8.72 10.57 1.87
N LEU A 111 8.70 10.72 0.55
CA LEU A 111 7.52 10.49 -0.28
C LEU A 111 7.32 8.99 -0.58
N ILE A 112 6.09 8.53 -0.44
CA ILE A 112 5.57 7.25 -0.93
C ILE A 112 4.54 7.57 -1.99
N GLN A 113 4.68 7.02 -3.19
CA GLN A 113 3.80 7.38 -4.31
C GLN A 113 3.47 6.22 -5.22
N ARG A 114 2.19 6.12 -5.60
CA ARG A 114 1.69 5.29 -6.69
C ARG A 114 0.73 6.09 -7.56
N GLY A 115 1.20 6.53 -8.73
CA GLY A 115 0.42 7.37 -9.63
C GLY A 115 0.00 8.68 -8.94
N PRO A 116 -1.31 9.02 -8.88
CA PRO A 116 -1.78 10.23 -8.21
C PRO A 116 -1.78 10.12 -6.68
N HIS A 117 -1.75 8.90 -6.13
CA HIS A 117 -1.85 8.70 -4.70
C HIS A 117 -0.51 8.91 -4.00
N THR A 118 -0.51 9.73 -2.95
CA THR A 118 0.70 10.10 -2.22
C THR A 118 0.52 9.98 -0.72
N MET A 119 1.59 9.54 -0.06
CA MET A 119 1.76 9.63 1.38
C MET A 119 3.15 10.18 1.68
N ILE A 120 3.26 11.00 2.70
CA ILE A 120 4.54 11.40 3.27
C ILE A 120 4.74 10.56 4.54
N ALA A 121 5.77 9.72 4.52
CA ALA A 121 6.27 9.06 5.71
C ALA A 121 7.16 10.02 6.48
N VAL A 122 6.62 10.60 7.55
CA VAL A 122 7.28 11.63 8.35
C VAL A 122 8.50 11.06 9.07
N VAL A 123 9.52 11.89 9.30
CA VAL A 123 10.70 11.46 10.07
C VAL A 123 10.33 11.09 11.50
N ASP A 124 11.13 10.23 12.12
CA ASP A 124 10.94 9.87 13.52
C ASP A 124 11.18 11.07 14.46
N GLY A 125 10.56 11.03 15.64
CA GLY A 125 10.65 12.08 16.65
C GLY A 125 9.42 13.00 16.71
N LEU A 126 9.61 14.22 17.21
CA LEU A 126 8.54 15.20 17.39
C LEU A 126 8.63 16.37 16.40
N ASP A 127 9.82 16.66 15.87
CA ASP A 127 10.08 17.83 15.03
C ASP A 127 9.79 17.60 13.54
N TRP A 128 9.00 16.56 13.22
CA TRP A 128 8.62 16.26 11.85
C TRP A 128 7.55 17.22 11.30
N ILE A 129 6.85 17.96 12.18
CA ILE A 129 5.91 19.01 11.82
C ILE A 129 6.14 20.23 12.69
N ARG A 130 6.06 21.41 12.07
CA ARG A 130 6.12 22.70 12.75
C ARG A 130 5.26 23.72 12.04
N GLU A 131 4.82 24.73 12.76
CA GLU A 131 4.13 25.90 12.17
C GLU A 131 5.07 26.64 11.22
N ASP A 132 4.55 27.11 10.08
CA ASP A 132 5.26 27.97 9.13
C ASP A 132 4.85 29.44 9.34
N THR A 133 5.45 30.08 10.34
CA THR A 133 5.10 31.43 10.77
C THR A 133 5.39 32.53 9.74
N GLY A 134 6.20 32.24 8.72
CA GLY A 134 6.52 33.16 7.62
C GLY A 134 5.92 32.74 6.28
N GLY A 135 5.17 31.64 6.22
CA GLY A 135 4.65 31.08 4.99
C GLY A 135 3.30 31.66 4.58
N THR A 136 3.23 32.34 3.44
CA THR A 136 1.95 32.58 2.75
C THR A 136 1.62 31.34 1.92
N ILE A 137 0.58 30.59 2.30
CA ILE A 137 0.14 29.39 1.56
C ILE A 137 -0.89 29.72 0.46
N GLY A 138 -1.12 31.01 0.17
CA GLY A 138 -2.16 31.45 -0.75
C GLY A 138 -3.56 31.02 -0.29
N ASP A 139 -4.44 30.72 -1.25
CA ASP A 139 -5.82 30.28 -1.03
C ASP A 139 -5.93 28.76 -0.78
N LEU A 140 -4.83 28.11 -0.36
CA LEU A 140 -4.86 26.69 -0.07
C LEU A 140 -5.81 26.43 1.10
N ALA A 141 -6.74 25.50 0.92
CA ALA A 141 -7.65 25.05 1.95
C ALA A 141 -7.92 23.56 1.77
N PHE A 142 -8.30 22.88 2.87
CA PHE A 142 -8.84 21.54 2.73
C PHE A 142 -10.21 21.61 2.06
N PRO A 143 -10.48 20.73 1.08
CA PRO A 143 -11.81 20.64 0.48
C PRO A 143 -12.80 20.12 1.52
N SER A 144 -14.08 20.42 1.33
CA SER A 144 -15.16 19.69 2.00
C SER A 144 -15.47 18.42 1.20
N PRO A 145 -15.83 17.30 1.84
CA PRO A 145 -16.27 16.11 1.12
C PRO A 145 -17.52 16.40 0.28
N GLU A 146 -17.45 16.12 -1.01
CA GLU A 146 -18.55 16.28 -1.98
C GLU A 146 -19.17 14.90 -2.27
N PRO A 147 -20.42 14.63 -1.86
CA PRO A 147 -21.08 13.36 -2.15
C PRO A 147 -21.29 13.19 -3.67
N LEU A 148 -20.87 12.05 -4.22
CA LEU A 148 -21.06 11.72 -5.63
C LEU A 148 -22.27 10.81 -5.84
N PHE A 149 -22.23 9.60 -5.27
CA PHE A 149 -23.29 8.60 -5.36
C PHE A 149 -23.09 7.51 -4.30
N GLU A 150 -24.17 6.81 -3.96
CA GLU A 150 -24.11 5.58 -3.17
C GLU A 150 -23.86 4.38 -4.10
N ALA A 151 -22.99 3.46 -3.69
CA ALA A 151 -22.73 2.24 -4.44
C ALA A 151 -22.40 1.06 -3.52
N THR A 152 -22.67 -0.15 -4.03
CA THR A 152 -22.14 -1.39 -3.47
C THR A 152 -20.99 -1.86 -4.33
N LEU A 153 -19.79 -1.92 -3.75
CA LEU A 153 -18.56 -2.25 -4.44
C LEU A 153 -17.91 -3.50 -3.84
N ASN A 154 -17.34 -4.34 -4.70
CA ASN A 154 -16.61 -5.54 -4.28
C ASN A 154 -15.11 -5.29 -4.32
N GLY A 155 -14.38 -5.83 -3.35
CA GLY A 155 -12.94 -5.60 -3.24
C GLY A 155 -12.36 -6.17 -1.96
N GLU A 156 -11.27 -5.56 -1.51
CA GLU A 156 -10.65 -5.87 -0.22
C GLU A 156 -10.21 -4.60 0.52
N ILE A 157 -10.18 -4.69 1.83
CA ILE A 157 -9.70 -3.61 2.70
C ILE A 157 -8.22 -3.82 2.97
N LEU A 158 -7.41 -2.78 2.79
CA LEU A 158 -5.96 -2.79 2.95
C LEU A 158 -5.48 -1.49 3.60
N ASP A 159 -4.18 -1.35 3.88
CA ASP A 159 -3.61 -0.06 4.30
C ASP A 159 -3.08 0.73 3.10
N SER A 160 -3.34 2.04 3.11
CA SER A 160 -2.90 2.97 2.06
C SER A 160 -1.38 3.00 1.89
N LYS A 161 -0.60 2.91 2.98
CA LYS A 161 0.86 3.04 2.96
C LYS A 161 1.54 1.95 2.13
N CYS A 162 1.26 0.67 2.42
CA CYS A 162 1.84 -0.44 1.67
C CYS A 162 1.35 -0.42 0.23
N TRP A 163 0.07 -0.09 0.00
CA TRP A 163 -0.45 0.03 -1.35
C TRP A 163 0.19 1.19 -2.13
N PHE A 164 0.60 2.30 -1.52
CA PHE A 164 1.34 3.35 -2.24
C PHE A 164 2.76 2.95 -2.61
N GLY A 165 3.37 1.98 -1.94
CA GLY A 165 4.72 1.52 -2.31
C GLY A 165 5.58 1.03 -1.15
N ALA A 166 5.13 1.15 0.09
CA ALA A 166 6.00 0.84 1.23
C ALA A 166 6.33 -0.66 1.37
N MET A 167 5.49 -1.55 0.85
CA MET A 167 5.73 -2.98 0.88
C MET A 167 5.06 -3.66 -0.31
N ARG A 168 5.67 -4.74 -0.79
CA ARG A 168 5.15 -5.59 -1.86
C ARG A 168 5.23 -7.06 -1.38
N PRO A 169 4.16 -7.87 -1.49
CA PRO A 169 2.82 -7.53 -2.00
C PRO A 169 2.02 -6.66 -1.02
N SER A 170 1.17 -5.79 -1.57
CA SER A 170 0.32 -4.86 -0.82
C SER A 170 -1.17 -5.25 -0.81
N GLU A 171 -1.48 -6.50 -1.17
CA GLU A 171 -2.84 -7.02 -1.31
C GLU A 171 -2.91 -8.51 -0.91
N GLY A 172 -4.13 -9.00 -0.65
CA GLY A 172 -4.41 -10.39 -0.34
C GLY A 172 -3.93 -10.86 1.04
N LYS A 173 -4.10 -12.16 1.29
CA LYS A 173 -3.90 -12.77 2.62
C LYS A 173 -2.47 -12.62 3.17
N VAL A 174 -1.48 -12.62 2.28
CA VAL A 174 -0.06 -12.40 2.63
C VAL A 174 0.19 -11.00 3.21
N HIS A 175 -0.66 -10.02 2.87
CA HIS A 175 -0.58 -8.66 3.36
C HIS A 175 -1.42 -8.41 4.62
N LYS A 176 -2.32 -9.33 4.98
CA LYS A 176 -3.34 -9.15 6.04
C LYS A 176 -2.77 -8.67 7.36
N SER A 177 -1.76 -9.35 7.90
CA SER A 177 -1.17 -9.00 9.20
C SER A 177 -0.47 -7.64 9.16
N CYS A 178 0.21 -7.31 8.06
CA CYS A 178 0.86 -6.03 7.84
C CYS A 178 -0.18 -4.90 7.81
N ALA A 179 -1.22 -5.04 6.99
CA ALA A 179 -2.31 -4.08 6.86
C ALA A 179 -3.06 -3.88 8.18
N SER A 180 -3.38 -4.96 8.89
CA SER A 180 -4.07 -4.88 10.19
C SER A 180 -3.26 -4.08 11.22
N LEU A 181 -1.94 -4.23 11.25
CA LEU A 181 -1.08 -3.47 12.16
C LEU A 181 -1.00 -1.99 11.75
N CYS A 182 -0.88 -1.69 10.45
CA CYS A 182 -0.91 -0.31 9.94
C CYS A 182 -2.21 0.40 10.31
N ILE A 183 -3.36 -0.22 10.01
CA ILE A 183 -4.70 0.33 10.30
C ILE A 183 -4.89 0.49 11.81
N ARG A 184 -4.50 -0.52 12.60
CA ARG A 184 -4.53 -0.42 14.08
C ARG A 184 -3.69 0.75 14.60
N GLY A 185 -2.58 1.04 13.94
CA GLY A 185 -1.70 2.16 14.27
C GLY A 185 -2.22 3.51 13.82
N GLY A 186 -3.31 3.58 13.05
CA GLY A 186 -3.91 4.82 12.54
C GLY A 186 -3.46 5.20 11.13
N ILE A 187 -2.81 4.30 10.38
CA ILE A 187 -2.62 4.51 8.93
C ILE A 187 -3.99 4.40 8.24
N PRO A 188 -4.33 5.29 7.28
CA PRO A 188 -5.64 5.27 6.64
C PRO A 188 -5.92 3.93 5.96
N PRO A 189 -6.99 3.19 6.34
CA PRO A 189 -7.49 2.08 5.56
C PRO A 189 -7.96 2.57 4.19
N ALA A 190 -7.70 1.76 3.18
CA ALA A 190 -8.22 1.97 1.85
C ALA A 190 -8.94 0.72 1.36
N PHE A 191 -10.02 0.93 0.63
CA PHE A 191 -10.75 -0.10 -0.07
C PHE A 191 -10.24 -0.18 -1.50
N TYR A 192 -9.73 -1.35 -1.88
CA TYR A 192 -9.25 -1.62 -3.22
C TYR A 192 -10.32 -2.40 -3.98
N VAL A 193 -11.02 -1.68 -4.85
CA VAL A 193 -12.13 -2.18 -5.66
C VAL A 193 -11.59 -3.15 -6.71
N LYS A 194 -12.23 -4.31 -6.80
CA LYS A 194 -11.99 -5.35 -7.80
C LYS A 194 -13.33 -5.68 -8.45
N ASP A 195 -13.79 -4.85 -9.38
CA ASP A 195 -15.03 -5.12 -10.12
C ASP A 195 -14.81 -6.17 -11.23
N ARG A 196 -15.89 -6.87 -11.61
CA ARG A 196 -15.95 -7.86 -12.69
C ARG A 196 -15.59 -7.28 -14.06
N LYS A 197 -15.62 -5.95 -14.24
CA LYS A 197 -15.19 -5.25 -15.47
C LYS A 197 -13.69 -4.91 -15.51
N ASP A 198 -12.87 -5.48 -14.63
CA ASP A 198 -11.43 -5.18 -14.42
C ASP A 198 -11.15 -3.71 -14.04
N GLN A 199 -12.17 -2.99 -13.57
CA GLN A 199 -12.01 -1.64 -13.01
C GLN A 199 -11.40 -1.75 -11.62
N LYS A 200 -10.27 -1.05 -11.44
CA LYS A 200 -9.51 -1.00 -10.20
C LYS A 200 -9.49 0.43 -9.70
N ALA A 201 -9.90 0.63 -8.46
CA ALA A 201 -9.86 1.93 -7.80
C ALA A 201 -9.40 1.74 -6.35
N LEU A 202 -8.66 2.71 -5.84
CA LEU A 202 -8.33 2.80 -4.43
C LEU A 202 -9.13 3.96 -3.83
N ILE A 203 -9.85 3.68 -2.76
CA ILE A 203 -10.73 4.64 -2.10
C ILE A 203 -10.41 4.65 -0.60
N ILE A 204 -10.18 5.80 0.01
CA ILE A 204 -9.88 5.89 1.45
C ILE A 204 -11.18 5.67 2.23
N MET A 205 -11.16 4.84 3.27
CA MET A 205 -12.38 4.51 4.01
C MET A 205 -12.59 5.44 5.20
N THR A 206 -13.83 5.87 5.42
CA THR A 206 -14.27 6.67 6.57
C THR A 206 -15.61 6.15 7.10
N PRO A 207 -15.94 6.36 8.39
CA PRO A 207 -17.31 6.29 8.84
C PRO A 207 -17.77 7.63 9.44
N GLY A 208 -18.73 8.29 8.79
CA GLY A 208 -19.29 9.58 9.21
C GLY A 208 -18.28 10.72 9.16
N GLY A 209 -17.32 10.69 8.22
CA GLY A 209 -16.28 11.72 8.08
C GLY A 209 -15.10 11.62 9.06
N TYR A 210 -15.04 10.57 9.87
CA TYR A 210 -13.91 10.29 10.77
C TYR A 210 -13.01 9.18 10.22
N GLY A 211 -11.89 8.91 10.90
CA GLY A 211 -11.11 7.70 10.67
C GLY A 211 -11.80 6.45 11.20
N HIS A 212 -11.65 5.31 10.52
CA HIS A 212 -12.11 4.02 11.06
C HIS A 212 -11.33 3.61 12.31
N ASN A 213 -12.02 2.90 13.19
CA ASN A 213 -11.45 2.33 14.41
C ASN A 213 -11.01 0.86 14.21
N LYS A 214 -10.67 0.18 15.31
CA LYS A 214 -10.22 -1.22 15.31
C LYS A 214 -11.30 -2.22 14.88
N ASP A 215 -12.56 -1.83 14.80
CA ASP A 215 -13.67 -2.72 14.43
C ASP A 215 -13.63 -3.10 12.95
N LEU A 216 -12.84 -2.38 12.13
CA LEU A 216 -12.58 -2.72 10.72
C LEU A 216 -11.64 -3.92 10.56
N LEU A 217 -10.77 -4.19 11.55
CA LEU A 217 -9.68 -5.17 11.45
C LEU A 217 -10.11 -6.61 11.06
N PRO A 218 -11.27 -7.13 11.49
CA PRO A 218 -11.72 -8.47 11.09
C PRO A 218 -11.91 -8.64 9.58
N PHE A 219 -12.13 -7.56 8.83
CA PHE A 219 -12.44 -7.59 7.39
C PHE A 219 -11.20 -7.35 6.50
N VAL A 220 -10.07 -6.97 7.09
CA VAL A 220 -8.84 -6.64 6.35
C VAL A 220 -8.36 -7.83 5.53
N ALA A 221 -8.05 -7.58 4.25
CA ALA A 221 -7.61 -8.54 3.24
C ALA A 221 -8.54 -9.74 3.02
N ASP A 222 -9.79 -9.64 3.47
CA ASP A 222 -10.86 -10.56 3.09
C ASP A 222 -11.59 -9.97 1.87
N PRO A 223 -12.07 -10.82 0.94
CA PRO A 223 -13.03 -10.39 -0.06
C PRO A 223 -14.29 -9.86 0.64
N VAL A 224 -14.68 -8.63 0.34
CA VAL A 224 -15.87 -8.00 0.91
C VAL A 224 -16.65 -7.21 -0.14
N ALA A 225 -17.95 -7.11 0.08
CA ALA A 225 -18.84 -6.13 -0.53
C ALA A 225 -19.12 -5.03 0.50
N ILE A 226 -18.96 -3.77 0.10
CA ILE A 226 -19.21 -2.61 0.95
C ILE A 226 -20.22 -1.71 0.26
N THR A 227 -21.30 -1.37 0.97
CA THR A 227 -22.26 -0.36 0.55
C THR A 227 -21.97 0.94 1.30
N GLY A 228 -21.86 2.05 0.57
CA GLY A 228 -21.63 3.34 1.20
C GLY A 228 -21.63 4.50 0.21
N GLN A 229 -21.46 5.70 0.76
CA GLN A 229 -21.45 6.94 -0.01
C GLN A 229 -20.04 7.19 -0.54
N ILE A 230 -19.89 7.24 -1.86
CA ILE A 230 -18.67 7.70 -2.51
C ILE A 230 -18.66 9.22 -2.47
N GLN A 231 -17.54 9.78 -2.01
CA GLN A 231 -17.33 11.22 -1.89
C GLN A 231 -16.03 11.62 -2.58
N ARG A 232 -16.03 12.80 -3.19
CA ARG A 232 -14.81 13.44 -3.66
C ARG A 232 -14.25 14.33 -2.56
N PHE A 233 -12.96 14.19 -2.27
CA PHE A 233 -12.24 15.01 -1.31
C PHE A 233 -11.01 15.60 -1.99
N GLY A 234 -11.25 16.65 -2.79
CA GLY A 234 -10.24 17.24 -3.67
C GLY A 234 -9.79 16.25 -4.75
N ASP A 235 -8.56 15.75 -4.57
CA ASP A 235 -7.87 14.76 -5.41
C ASP A 235 -7.94 13.33 -4.87
N LEU A 236 -8.64 13.11 -3.75
CA LEU A 236 -8.91 11.79 -3.19
C LEU A 236 -10.37 11.39 -3.37
N PHE A 237 -10.63 10.08 -3.37
CA PHE A 237 -11.96 9.53 -3.16
C PHE A 237 -12.06 8.96 -1.75
N LEU A 238 -13.18 9.25 -1.09
CA LEU A 238 -13.55 8.66 0.19
C LEU A 238 -14.75 7.72 0.00
N LEU A 239 -14.76 6.61 0.74
CA LEU A 239 -15.89 5.71 0.87
C LEU A 239 -16.38 5.84 2.31
N ASP A 240 -17.49 6.54 2.49
CA ASP A 240 -18.12 6.72 3.78
C ASP A 240 -19.08 5.55 4.04
N ALA A 241 -18.65 4.63 4.89
CA ALA A 241 -19.38 3.40 5.19
C ALA A 241 -19.12 2.96 6.64
N PRO A 242 -20.17 2.71 7.46
CA PRO A 242 -19.99 2.10 8.77
C PRO A 242 -19.55 0.63 8.62
N VAL A 243 -18.95 0.09 9.68
CA VAL A 243 -18.52 -1.33 9.70
C VAL A 243 -19.70 -2.29 9.46
N SER A 244 -20.91 -1.91 9.86
CA SER A 244 -22.14 -2.68 9.63
C SER A 244 -22.54 -2.81 8.15
N ALA A 245 -21.96 -1.99 7.26
CA ALA A 245 -22.22 -2.06 5.82
C ALA A 245 -21.25 -2.98 5.06
N ILE A 246 -20.36 -3.68 5.78
CA ILE A 246 -19.34 -4.56 5.22
C ILE A 246 -19.79 -6.02 5.30
N ASN A 247 -19.87 -6.69 4.16
CA ASN A 247 -20.23 -8.10 4.05
C ASN A 247 -19.09 -8.91 3.43
N ARG A 248 -18.67 -10.02 4.05
CA ARG A 248 -17.73 -10.96 3.42
C ARG A 248 -18.41 -11.69 2.25
N ILE A 249 -17.66 -11.95 1.19
CA ILE A 249 -18.13 -12.66 -0.02
C ILE A 249 -17.29 -13.91 -0.29
#